data_AF-A0A820D413-F1
#
_entry.id   AF-A0A820D413-F1
#
_cell.length_a   1.000
_cell.length_b   1.000
_cell.length_c   1.000
_cell.angle_alpha   90.00
_cell.angle_beta   90.00
_cell.angle_gamma   90.00
#
_symmetry.space_group_name_H-M   'P 1'
#
loop_
_entity.id
_entity.type
_entity.pdbx_description
1 polymer ?
#
loop_
_entity_poly.entity_id
_entity_poly.type
_entity_poly.pdbx_seq_one_letter_code
_entity_poly.pdbx_strand_id
1 'polypeptide(L)'
;MSTSHGRLLPVTNRKAIDSSGRIASLYDAYKDLIFESINLSMKGKRCQEIKSRKCMIINGNRDQKENILKTIGVENELRLSLSLNLRDKTGLAEILDYSNPINEYTRFFYYFYLGREEQVGDNPIRISYSDKPTKPPIGTTHIITGIKTGIEIIAVLQLTSDTQRIVEIDNALQRLRTFLLNDDRILKLTQQEENLLTNSIHTKIYSNTHDLRDINRLDDVCRFLKQAQNKTINDIVYYILRPINWLYPFYTGPGVEFISLPEHLSNNIEEYVLQLRDDILKLKKCIKEDLLKLLNGYLKDRLSNLNQQWFAVNKKYTNEIDRLSKLVTGVRSGQTSISTVEQTLESDQKIQLQHMIHDLKQNINDLQQKGYFISDLDRLKFQYLNVADYGIDSVDNERTIECKLMPNYERDWVLCSNDSLNETNPSQLDHLRHGMIEELKYNPNIRLLYADFSYCSFELQYMLKLPSDKHYQPNNKSKSTPKIRSSMELSTNTSPRTKVFTDTNEPLVQPPKPQTSTTMPTEARAYQLKPSKSENSYQASTNLPTVHSLSNATQTSLLSQNKPYTSSPRPI
;
A
#
# COMPACT_ATOMS: atom_id res chain seq x y z
N MET A 1 -25.85 -27.37 -49.28
CA MET A 1 -26.41 -26.75 -48.06
C MET A 1 -25.73 -27.37 -46.86
N SER A 2 -25.33 -26.59 -45.86
CA SER A 2 -24.83 -27.11 -44.57
C SER A 2 -25.54 -26.35 -43.45
N THR A 3 -26.41 -27.04 -42.72
CA THR A 3 -27.17 -26.49 -41.60
C THR A 3 -26.33 -26.58 -40.33
N SER A 4 -25.32 -25.71 -40.22
CA SER A 4 -24.55 -25.52 -38.99
C SER A 4 -25.49 -25.22 -37.83
N HIS A 5 -25.78 -26.25 -37.03
CA HIS A 5 -26.56 -26.10 -35.80
C HIS A 5 -25.74 -25.22 -34.87
N GLY A 6 -26.12 -23.95 -34.78
CA GLY A 6 -25.43 -22.96 -33.96
C GLY A 6 -25.35 -23.49 -32.53
N ARG A 7 -24.13 -23.71 -32.03
CA ARG A 7 -23.92 -24.01 -30.62
C ARG A 7 -24.44 -22.82 -29.83
N LEU A 8 -25.61 -23.00 -29.20
CA LEU A 8 -26.11 -22.07 -28.20
C LEU A 8 -25.06 -22.02 -27.09
N LEU A 9 -24.28 -20.95 -27.09
CA LEU A 9 -23.32 -20.64 -26.04
C LEU A 9 -24.06 -20.65 -24.69
N PRO A 10 -23.46 -21.21 -23.63
CA PRO A 10 -24.16 -21.51 -22.39
C PRO A 10 -24.74 -20.26 -21.72
N VAL A 11 -25.84 -20.45 -21.00
CA VAL A 11 -26.39 -19.43 -20.10
C VAL A 11 -25.45 -19.31 -18.90
N THR A 12 -24.91 -18.12 -18.67
CA THR A 12 -23.87 -17.89 -17.66
C THR A 12 -24.44 -17.11 -16.48
N ASN A 13 -24.24 -17.62 -15.26
CA ASN A 13 -24.44 -16.82 -14.05
C ASN A 13 -23.20 -15.92 -13.86
N ARG A 14 -23.41 -14.66 -13.50
CA ARG A 14 -22.34 -13.69 -13.22
C ARG A 14 -22.69 -12.91 -11.95
N LYS A 15 -21.75 -12.75 -11.02
CA LYS A 15 -21.97 -11.96 -9.79
C LYS A 15 -22.38 -10.53 -10.14
N ALA A 16 -23.38 -10.00 -9.42
CA ALA A 16 -23.74 -8.59 -9.50
C ALA A 16 -22.83 -7.76 -8.57
N ILE A 17 -22.35 -6.62 -9.07
CA ILE A 17 -21.43 -5.69 -8.38
C ILE A 17 -21.96 -4.28 -8.58
N ASP A 18 -22.29 -3.97 -9.84
CA ASP A 18 -23.26 -2.94 -10.21
C ASP A 18 -24.66 -3.32 -9.67
N SER A 19 -25.45 -2.33 -9.23
CA SER A 19 -26.85 -2.51 -8.80
C SER A 19 -27.86 -1.99 -9.83
N SER A 20 -27.42 -1.25 -10.85
CA SER A 20 -28.28 -0.65 -11.90
C SER A 20 -28.70 -1.63 -13.00
N GLY A 21 -27.96 -2.74 -13.13
CA GLY A 21 -28.24 -3.79 -14.10
C GLY A 21 -29.57 -4.48 -13.83
N ARG A 22 -30.35 -4.68 -14.89
CA ARG A 22 -31.73 -5.18 -14.82
C ARG A 22 -31.99 -6.16 -15.95
N ILE A 23 -33.08 -6.91 -15.88
CA ILE A 23 -33.54 -7.73 -17.01
C ILE A 23 -33.66 -6.82 -18.24
N ALA A 24 -33.09 -7.27 -19.36
CA ALA A 24 -32.90 -6.56 -20.62
C ALA A 24 -31.78 -5.51 -20.70
N SER A 25 -31.00 -5.28 -19.64
CA SER A 25 -29.72 -4.56 -19.76
C SER A 25 -28.75 -5.31 -20.66
N LEU A 26 -28.08 -4.57 -21.54
CA LEU A 26 -27.00 -5.05 -22.39
C LEU A 26 -25.66 -5.04 -21.63
N TYR A 27 -24.71 -5.91 -22.02
CA TYR A 27 -23.54 -6.24 -21.20
C TYR A 27 -22.25 -6.48 -22.00
N ASP A 28 -21.16 -5.86 -21.57
CA ASP A 28 -19.79 -6.04 -22.06
C ASP A 28 -19.02 -6.97 -21.11
N ALA A 29 -18.84 -8.24 -21.48
CA ALA A 29 -18.07 -9.22 -20.72
C ALA A 29 -16.55 -9.05 -20.88
N TYR A 30 -16.08 -8.20 -21.81
CA TYR A 30 -14.66 -7.85 -21.88
C TYR A 30 -14.24 -7.03 -20.66
N LYS A 31 -15.14 -6.18 -20.15
CA LYS A 31 -14.89 -5.24 -19.03
C LYS A 31 -15.83 -5.37 -17.82
N ASP A 32 -16.83 -6.23 -17.90
CA ASP A 32 -17.94 -6.37 -16.92
C ASP A 32 -18.79 -5.09 -16.77
N LEU A 33 -18.96 -4.35 -17.87
CA LEU A 33 -19.76 -3.12 -17.93
C LEU A 33 -21.21 -3.41 -18.33
N ILE A 34 -22.11 -2.60 -17.78
CA ILE A 34 -23.54 -2.63 -18.07
C ILE A 34 -23.89 -1.40 -18.93
N PHE A 35 -24.62 -1.65 -20.02
CA PHE A 35 -25.15 -0.61 -20.90
C PHE A 35 -26.66 -0.41 -20.66
N GLU A 36 -27.27 0.40 -21.51
CA GLU A 36 -28.71 0.65 -21.52
C GLU A 36 -29.55 -0.64 -21.60
N SER A 37 -30.80 -0.54 -21.13
CA SER A 37 -31.78 -1.63 -21.15
C SER A 37 -32.75 -1.48 -22.30
N ILE A 38 -32.94 -2.54 -23.09
CA ILE A 38 -33.99 -2.56 -24.11
C ILE A 38 -35.35 -2.72 -23.42
N ASN A 39 -36.31 -1.86 -23.75
CA ASN A 39 -37.67 -1.96 -23.20
C ASN A 39 -38.36 -3.25 -23.68
N LEU A 40 -38.77 -4.10 -22.73
CA LEU A 40 -39.48 -5.35 -22.97
C LEU A 40 -40.92 -5.30 -22.47
N SER A 41 -41.85 -5.74 -23.30
CA SER A 41 -43.17 -6.17 -22.82
C SER A 41 -43.00 -7.48 -22.05
N MET A 42 -43.14 -7.45 -20.73
CA MET A 42 -42.75 -8.55 -19.82
C MET A 42 -43.67 -9.79 -19.84
N LYS A 43 -44.43 -10.01 -20.92
CA LYS A 43 -45.26 -11.20 -21.13
C LYS A 43 -44.37 -12.44 -21.16
N GLY A 44 -44.51 -13.31 -20.15
CA GLY A 44 -43.69 -14.53 -20.03
C GLY A 44 -42.43 -14.41 -19.18
N LYS A 45 -42.31 -13.38 -18.33
CA LYS A 45 -41.40 -13.48 -17.16
C LYS A 45 -41.83 -14.65 -16.27
N ARG A 46 -40.87 -15.49 -15.88
CA ARG A 46 -40.98 -16.43 -14.77
C ARG A 46 -40.45 -15.74 -13.51
N CYS A 47 -41.09 -15.99 -12.37
CA CYS A 47 -40.68 -15.54 -11.05
C CYS A 47 -40.78 -16.74 -10.10
N GLN A 48 -39.71 -17.01 -9.35
CA GLN A 48 -39.64 -18.16 -8.43
C GLN A 48 -39.01 -17.74 -7.10
N GLU A 49 -39.57 -18.21 -5.99
CA GLU A 49 -38.88 -18.16 -4.69
C GLU A 49 -37.72 -19.15 -4.68
N ILE A 50 -36.56 -18.69 -4.20
CA ILE A 50 -35.39 -19.52 -3.92
C ILE A 50 -35.07 -19.35 -2.45
N LYS A 51 -34.63 -20.41 -1.78
CA LYS A 51 -34.22 -20.35 -0.37
C LYS A 51 -32.86 -21.02 -0.24
N SER A 52 -31.82 -20.25 -0.56
CA SER A 52 -30.41 -20.66 -0.42
C SER A 52 -29.74 -19.75 0.61
N ARG A 53 -29.03 -20.34 1.58
CA ARG A 53 -28.26 -19.63 2.61
C ARG A 53 -26.85 -20.22 2.70
N LYS A 54 -25.83 -19.38 2.87
CA LYS A 54 -24.43 -19.78 3.12
C LYS A 54 -23.83 -18.82 4.13
N CYS A 55 -23.09 -19.33 5.11
CA CYS A 55 -22.39 -18.51 6.10
C CYS A 55 -21.05 -19.16 6.46
N MET A 56 -19.98 -18.37 6.42
CA MET A 56 -18.60 -18.80 6.64
C MET A 56 -17.86 -17.81 7.53
N ILE A 57 -16.89 -18.33 8.28
CA ILE A 57 -15.85 -17.56 8.96
C ILE A 57 -14.54 -18.00 8.32
N ILE A 58 -13.75 -17.04 7.84
CA ILE A 58 -12.47 -17.29 7.14
C ILE A 58 -11.38 -16.53 7.91
N ASN A 59 -10.26 -17.19 8.15
CA ASN A 59 -9.15 -16.62 8.93
C ASN A 59 -8.11 -16.01 7.98
N GLY A 60 -7.60 -14.82 8.28
CA GLY A 60 -6.62 -14.10 7.46
C GLY A 60 -5.19 -14.65 7.53
N ASN A 61 -5.00 -15.97 7.62
CA ASN A 61 -3.71 -16.56 7.95
C ASN A 61 -2.66 -16.42 6.82
N ARG A 62 -1.39 -16.31 7.23
CA ARG A 62 -0.27 -15.76 6.44
C ARG A 62 0.05 -16.47 5.12
N ASP A 63 -0.22 -17.77 5.04
CA ASP A 63 0.22 -18.62 3.93
C ASP A 63 -0.79 -18.72 2.77
N GLN A 64 -2.05 -18.31 3.00
CA GLN A 64 -3.10 -18.35 1.97
C GLN A 64 -3.40 -16.96 1.43
N LYS A 65 -2.70 -16.58 0.35
CA LYS A 65 -3.06 -15.43 -0.50
C LYS A 65 -4.31 -15.68 -1.37
N GLU A 66 -5.25 -16.50 -0.91
CA GLU A 66 -6.51 -16.69 -1.64
C GLU A 66 -7.29 -15.38 -1.67
N ASN A 67 -7.57 -14.86 -2.86
CA ASN A 67 -8.46 -13.72 -3.00
C ASN A 67 -9.81 -14.07 -2.37
N ILE A 68 -10.25 -13.29 -1.37
CA ILE A 68 -11.54 -13.46 -0.69
C ILE A 68 -12.73 -13.53 -1.67
N LEU A 69 -12.64 -12.86 -2.82
CA LEU A 69 -13.62 -12.94 -3.90
C LEU A 69 -13.70 -14.35 -4.53
N LYS A 70 -12.58 -15.08 -4.60
CA LYS A 70 -12.54 -16.50 -5.04
C LYS A 70 -13.29 -17.38 -4.05
N THR A 71 -13.02 -17.23 -2.75
CA THR A 71 -13.60 -18.04 -1.66
C THR A 71 -15.12 -17.89 -1.53
N ILE A 72 -15.66 -16.69 -1.81
CA ILE A 72 -17.13 -16.45 -1.83
C ILE A 72 -17.80 -16.89 -3.14
N GLY A 73 -17.03 -17.09 -4.22
CA GLY A 73 -17.52 -17.56 -5.52
C GLY A 73 -17.80 -16.47 -6.55
N VAL A 74 -16.94 -15.45 -6.63
CA VAL A 74 -16.88 -14.51 -7.76
C VAL A 74 -16.11 -15.15 -8.91
N GLU A 75 -16.64 -15.03 -10.14
CA GLU A 75 -16.11 -15.72 -11.32
C GLU A 75 -14.73 -15.20 -11.74
N ASN A 76 -13.86 -16.09 -12.26
CA ASN A 76 -12.45 -15.79 -12.54
C ASN A 76 -12.22 -14.55 -13.40
N GLU A 77 -13.01 -14.36 -14.47
CA GLU A 77 -12.84 -13.19 -15.33
C GLU A 77 -13.32 -11.90 -14.65
N LEU A 78 -14.31 -11.98 -13.75
CA LEU A 78 -14.80 -10.83 -12.98
C LEU A 78 -13.78 -10.42 -11.91
N ARG A 79 -13.19 -11.37 -11.18
CA ARG A 79 -12.06 -11.12 -10.25
C ARG A 79 -10.92 -10.41 -10.95
N LEU A 80 -10.57 -10.86 -12.16
CA LEU A 80 -9.54 -10.23 -13.00
C LEU A 80 -9.93 -8.81 -13.46
N SER A 81 -11.19 -8.57 -13.86
CA SER A 81 -11.67 -7.23 -14.25
C SER A 81 -11.58 -6.22 -13.10
N LEU A 82 -11.94 -6.63 -11.88
CA LEU A 82 -11.87 -5.77 -10.68
C LEU A 82 -10.43 -5.47 -10.27
N SER A 83 -9.56 -6.48 -10.29
CA SER A 83 -8.13 -6.32 -9.98
C SER A 83 -7.44 -5.36 -10.95
N LEU A 84 -7.79 -5.44 -12.24
CA LEU A 84 -7.29 -4.54 -13.28
C LEU A 84 -7.99 -3.17 -13.32
N ASN A 85 -9.04 -2.95 -12.52
CA ASN A 85 -9.87 -1.73 -12.53
C ASN A 85 -10.54 -1.46 -13.90
N LEU A 86 -10.90 -2.51 -14.65
CA LEU A 86 -11.78 -2.41 -15.82
C LEU A 86 -13.20 -1.96 -15.44
N ARG A 87 -13.55 -2.13 -14.15
CA ARG A 87 -14.81 -1.76 -13.52
C ARG A 87 -14.54 -1.13 -12.14
N ASP A 88 -15.31 -0.11 -11.78
CA ASP A 88 -15.32 0.43 -10.42
C ASP A 88 -15.71 -0.65 -9.40
N LYS A 89 -14.96 -0.72 -8.30
CA LYS A 89 -15.25 -1.63 -7.19
C LYS A 89 -16.33 -1.01 -6.33
N THR A 90 -17.48 -1.67 -6.25
CA THR A 90 -18.65 -1.22 -5.49
C THR A 90 -19.22 -2.37 -4.66
N GLY A 91 -19.78 -2.03 -3.49
CA GLY A 91 -20.35 -2.99 -2.54
C GLY A 91 -19.33 -4.03 -2.09
N LEU A 92 -19.57 -5.29 -2.42
CA LEU A 92 -18.69 -6.41 -2.08
C LEU A 92 -17.28 -6.29 -2.68
N ALA A 93 -17.14 -5.67 -3.86
CA ALA A 93 -15.84 -5.55 -4.53
C ALA A 93 -14.89 -4.55 -3.86
N GLU A 94 -15.42 -3.61 -3.06
CA GLU A 94 -14.63 -2.65 -2.28
C GLU A 94 -13.73 -3.33 -1.23
N ILE A 95 -13.97 -4.62 -0.93
CA ILE A 95 -13.08 -5.42 -0.07
C ILE A 95 -11.67 -5.55 -0.62
N LEU A 96 -11.48 -5.46 -1.94
CA LEU A 96 -10.15 -5.41 -2.53
C LEU A 96 -9.39 -4.18 -1.99
N ASP A 97 -10.07 -3.04 -1.86
CA ASP A 97 -9.54 -1.78 -1.32
C ASP A 97 -9.63 -1.69 0.22
N TYR A 98 -9.59 -2.84 0.92
CA TYR A 98 -9.30 -2.88 2.35
C TYR A 98 -7.84 -2.46 2.62
N SER A 99 -7.65 -1.50 3.53
CA SER A 99 -6.37 -0.82 3.75
C SER A 99 -5.51 -1.41 4.88
N ASN A 100 -6.09 -2.25 5.73
CA ASN A 100 -5.41 -2.76 6.92
C ASN A 100 -4.75 -4.12 6.62
N PRO A 101 -3.65 -4.47 7.30
CA PRO A 101 -2.98 -5.75 7.08
C PRO A 101 -3.87 -6.93 7.48
N ILE A 102 -4.14 -7.80 6.49
CA ILE A 102 -4.77 -9.11 6.72
C ILE A 102 -3.72 -10.03 7.35
N ASN A 103 -4.05 -10.63 8.49
CA ASN A 103 -3.16 -11.45 9.29
C ASN A 103 -3.93 -12.45 10.18
N GLU A 104 -3.22 -13.20 11.03
CA GLU A 104 -3.79 -14.15 11.99
C GLU A 104 -4.83 -13.53 12.97
N TYR A 105 -4.79 -12.20 13.16
CA TYR A 105 -5.75 -11.40 13.93
C TYR A 105 -6.89 -10.82 13.08
N THR A 106 -7.08 -11.33 11.85
CA THR A 106 -8.18 -10.94 10.95
C THR A 106 -9.17 -12.10 10.79
N ARG A 107 -10.46 -11.78 10.76
CA ARG A 107 -11.54 -12.71 10.37
C ARG A 107 -12.42 -12.06 9.29
N PHE A 108 -12.86 -12.85 8.33
CA PHE A 108 -13.92 -12.48 7.39
C PHE A 108 -15.19 -13.25 7.77
N PHE A 109 -16.22 -12.55 8.22
CA PHE A 109 -17.54 -13.11 8.43
C PHE A 109 -18.37 -12.90 7.18
N TYR A 110 -18.57 -13.97 6.41
CA TYR A 110 -19.33 -13.98 5.17
C TYR A 110 -20.73 -14.52 5.40
N TYR A 111 -21.75 -13.82 4.91
CA TYR A 111 -23.13 -14.31 4.88
C TYR A 111 -23.78 -14.01 3.54
N PHE A 112 -24.59 -14.96 3.07
CA PHE A 112 -25.22 -14.97 1.77
C PHE A 112 -26.62 -15.59 1.85
N TYR A 113 -27.59 -14.94 1.22
CA TYR A 113 -28.97 -15.38 1.10
C TYR A 113 -29.50 -15.04 -0.30
N LEU A 114 -30.08 -16.03 -1.00
CA LEU A 114 -30.95 -15.80 -2.16
C LEU A 114 -32.39 -16.09 -1.76
N GLY A 115 -33.28 -15.13 -2.08
CA GLY A 115 -34.72 -15.20 -1.82
C GLY A 115 -35.58 -15.40 -3.07
N ARG A 116 -35.12 -14.94 -4.25
CA ARG A 116 -35.96 -14.83 -5.45
C ARG A 116 -35.15 -14.85 -6.74
N GLU A 117 -35.76 -15.37 -7.80
CA GLU A 117 -35.23 -15.33 -9.17
C GLU A 117 -36.31 -14.86 -10.15
N GLU A 118 -35.96 -13.89 -10.99
CA GLU A 118 -36.75 -13.49 -12.17
C GLU A 118 -35.99 -13.87 -13.44
N GLN A 119 -36.67 -14.40 -14.45
CA GLN A 119 -36.08 -14.68 -15.77
C GLN A 119 -37.10 -14.50 -16.90
N VAL A 120 -36.68 -14.04 -18.08
CA VAL A 120 -37.51 -14.11 -19.29
C VAL A 120 -37.50 -15.53 -19.88
N GLY A 121 -38.58 -15.91 -20.56
CA GLY A 121 -38.68 -17.19 -21.26
C GLY A 121 -37.63 -17.38 -22.35
N ASP A 122 -37.28 -18.64 -22.61
CA ASP A 122 -36.10 -19.04 -23.38
C ASP A 122 -36.10 -18.66 -24.87
N ASN A 123 -37.27 -18.35 -25.43
CA ASN A 123 -37.46 -18.04 -26.84
C ASN A 123 -37.59 -16.52 -27.05
N PRO A 124 -36.61 -15.85 -27.69
CA PRO A 124 -36.57 -14.40 -27.88
C PRO A 124 -37.69 -13.91 -28.81
N ILE A 125 -38.17 -14.75 -29.73
CA ILE A 125 -39.26 -14.42 -30.67
C ILE A 125 -40.60 -14.24 -29.93
N ARG A 126 -40.75 -14.83 -28.74
CA ARG A 126 -41.96 -14.68 -27.89
C ARG A 126 -41.94 -13.42 -27.02
N ILE A 127 -40.84 -12.67 -27.01
CA ILE A 127 -40.71 -11.41 -26.29
C ILE A 127 -41.05 -10.27 -27.26
N SER A 128 -41.92 -9.36 -26.83
CA SER A 128 -42.19 -8.13 -27.57
C SER A 128 -41.25 -7.03 -27.07
N TYR A 129 -40.53 -6.42 -28.00
CA TYR A 129 -39.60 -5.31 -27.77
C TYR A 129 -40.21 -4.07 -28.41
N SER A 130 -40.33 -2.95 -27.69
CA SER A 130 -40.76 -1.68 -28.28
C SER A 130 -39.61 -0.99 -29.01
N ASP A 131 -38.45 -0.89 -28.34
CA ASP A 131 -37.37 0.03 -28.72
C ASP A 131 -36.06 -0.73 -29.02
N LYS A 132 -36.16 -1.91 -29.65
CA LYS A 132 -34.98 -2.71 -30.02
C LYS A 132 -34.25 -2.08 -31.21
N PRO A 133 -32.99 -1.63 -31.08
CA PRO A 133 -32.23 -1.10 -32.22
C PRO A 133 -31.94 -2.22 -33.25
N THR A 134 -31.62 -1.84 -34.48
CA THR A 134 -31.35 -2.83 -35.57
C THR A 134 -30.02 -3.57 -35.40
N LYS A 135 -29.11 -3.04 -34.56
CA LYS A 135 -27.81 -3.61 -34.19
C LYS A 135 -27.58 -3.36 -32.69
N PRO A 136 -26.86 -4.24 -31.97
CA PRO A 136 -26.46 -3.95 -30.60
C PRO A 136 -25.38 -2.83 -30.56
N PRO A 137 -25.25 -2.09 -29.44
CA PRO A 137 -24.14 -1.16 -29.22
C PRO A 137 -22.77 -1.85 -29.29
N ILE A 138 -21.75 -1.13 -29.76
CA ILE A 138 -20.38 -1.64 -29.90
C ILE A 138 -19.85 -2.12 -28.53
N GLY A 139 -19.30 -3.33 -28.49
CA GLY A 139 -18.83 -3.97 -27.24
C GLY A 139 -19.91 -4.74 -26.48
N THR A 140 -21.17 -4.76 -26.94
CA THR A 140 -22.21 -5.60 -26.32
C THR A 140 -22.01 -7.06 -26.69
N THR A 141 -21.55 -7.85 -25.73
CA THR A 141 -21.33 -9.29 -25.85
C THR A 141 -22.55 -10.12 -25.39
N HIS A 142 -23.31 -9.61 -24.42
CA HIS A 142 -24.35 -10.34 -23.70
C HIS A 142 -25.58 -9.45 -23.39
N ILE A 143 -26.66 -10.09 -22.95
CA ILE A 143 -27.87 -9.46 -22.40
C ILE A 143 -28.26 -10.17 -21.09
N ILE A 144 -28.65 -9.38 -20.08
CA ILE A 144 -29.17 -9.88 -18.81
C ILE A 144 -30.59 -10.39 -19.02
N THR A 145 -30.77 -11.72 -19.03
CA THR A 145 -32.07 -12.38 -19.24
C THR A 145 -32.79 -12.74 -17.93
N GLY A 146 -32.07 -12.72 -16.82
CA GLY A 146 -32.63 -12.92 -15.49
C GLY A 146 -31.75 -12.32 -14.40
N ILE A 147 -32.32 -12.20 -13.20
CA ILE A 147 -31.67 -11.70 -11.99
C ILE A 147 -32.03 -12.60 -10.81
N LYS A 148 -31.08 -12.81 -9.90
CA LYS A 148 -31.32 -13.45 -8.59
C LYS A 148 -31.14 -12.39 -7.51
N THR A 149 -32.12 -12.23 -6.62
CA THR A 149 -32.13 -11.20 -5.56
C THR A 149 -32.03 -11.80 -4.16
N GLY A 150 -31.47 -11.01 -3.24
CA GLY A 150 -31.16 -11.41 -1.88
C GLY A 150 -30.06 -10.53 -1.27
N ILE A 151 -29.50 -10.97 -0.14
CA ILE A 151 -28.46 -10.22 0.58
C ILE A 151 -27.16 -10.99 0.60
N GLU A 152 -26.06 -10.28 0.40
CA GLU A 152 -24.73 -10.79 0.60
C GLU A 152 -23.86 -9.75 1.34
N ILE A 153 -23.11 -10.21 2.33
CA ILE A 153 -22.19 -9.40 3.13
C ILE A 153 -20.83 -10.07 3.29
N ILE A 154 -19.80 -9.24 3.44
CA ILE A 154 -18.55 -9.62 4.09
C ILE A 154 -18.27 -8.56 5.16
N ALA A 155 -18.25 -8.97 6.42
CA ALA A 155 -17.72 -8.14 7.50
C ALA A 155 -16.26 -8.54 7.75
N VAL A 156 -15.33 -7.60 7.59
CA VAL A 156 -13.93 -7.75 7.95
C VAL A 156 -13.75 -7.32 9.39
N LEU A 157 -13.22 -8.22 10.21
CA LEU A 157 -13.10 -8.09 11.65
C LEU A 157 -11.61 -8.06 12.01
N GLN A 158 -11.11 -6.93 12.49
CA GLN A 158 -9.77 -6.82 13.04
C GLN A 158 -9.83 -7.05 14.55
N LEU A 159 -9.16 -8.11 15.02
CA LEU A 159 -9.16 -8.55 16.42
C LEU A 159 -7.97 -7.97 17.20
N THR A 160 -8.10 -7.90 18.52
CA THR A 160 -6.96 -7.67 19.43
C THR A 160 -5.98 -8.85 19.41
N SER A 161 -4.67 -8.59 19.58
CA SER A 161 -3.62 -9.62 19.63
C SER A 161 -3.59 -10.50 20.90
N ASP A 162 -4.67 -10.52 21.67
CA ASP A 162 -4.86 -11.35 22.86
C ASP A 162 -5.37 -12.73 22.45
N THR A 163 -4.49 -13.73 22.48
CA THR A 163 -4.77 -15.11 22.02
C THR A 163 -5.95 -15.76 22.74
N GLN A 164 -6.18 -15.44 24.01
CA GLN A 164 -7.31 -16.00 24.77
C GLN A 164 -8.64 -15.40 24.27
N ARG A 165 -8.68 -14.08 24.07
CA ARG A 165 -9.88 -13.41 23.50
C ARG A 165 -10.20 -13.88 22.09
N ILE A 166 -9.21 -14.22 21.27
CA ILE A 166 -9.45 -14.73 19.91
C ILE A 166 -10.32 -16.00 19.96
N VAL A 167 -10.04 -16.93 20.88
CA VAL A 167 -10.83 -18.16 21.04
C VAL A 167 -12.27 -17.85 21.50
N GLU A 168 -12.44 -16.90 22.42
CA GLU A 168 -13.78 -16.48 22.87
C GLU A 168 -14.57 -15.75 21.76
N ILE A 169 -13.91 -14.92 20.96
CA ILE A 169 -14.48 -14.26 19.78
C ILE A 169 -14.85 -15.28 18.71
N ASP A 170 -13.97 -16.21 18.33
CA ASP A 170 -14.27 -17.22 17.31
C ASP A 170 -15.45 -18.11 17.71
N ASN A 171 -15.61 -18.41 19.01
CA ASN A 171 -16.81 -19.07 19.55
C ASN A 171 -18.09 -18.21 19.39
N ALA A 172 -18.02 -16.91 19.72
CA ALA A 172 -19.14 -15.98 19.53
C ALA A 172 -19.53 -15.83 18.04
N LEU A 173 -18.55 -15.79 17.14
CA LEU A 173 -18.75 -15.78 15.69
C LEU A 173 -19.45 -17.07 15.21
N GLN A 174 -19.07 -18.25 15.72
CA GLN A 174 -19.75 -19.50 15.39
C GLN A 174 -21.22 -19.52 15.87
N ARG A 175 -21.54 -18.87 17.00
CA ARG A 175 -22.94 -18.69 17.43
C ARG A 175 -23.73 -17.77 16.49
N LEU A 176 -23.16 -16.63 16.09
CA LEU A 176 -23.76 -15.74 15.08
C LEU A 176 -24.01 -16.45 13.75
N ARG A 177 -23.02 -17.21 13.27
CA ARG A 177 -23.12 -18.05 12.07
C ARG A 177 -24.23 -19.09 12.19
N THR A 178 -24.36 -19.74 13.34
CA THR A 178 -25.40 -20.75 13.61
C THR A 178 -26.80 -20.11 13.57
N PHE A 179 -26.98 -18.98 14.28
CA PHE A 179 -28.22 -18.20 14.29
C PHE A 179 -28.67 -17.73 12.89
N LEU A 180 -27.73 -17.34 12.02
CA LEU A 180 -28.04 -16.88 10.66
C LEU A 180 -28.39 -18.01 9.67
N LEU A 181 -27.86 -19.22 9.89
CA LEU A 181 -28.16 -20.40 9.07
C LEU A 181 -29.51 -21.02 9.47
N ASN A 182 -29.73 -21.20 10.76
CA ASN A 182 -30.96 -21.72 11.36
C ASN A 182 -32.14 -20.76 11.17
N ASP A 183 -33.35 -21.23 11.51
CA ASP A 183 -34.55 -20.38 11.66
C ASP A 183 -34.83 -19.95 13.10
N ASP A 184 -33.76 -19.80 13.88
CA ASP A 184 -33.77 -19.20 15.20
C ASP A 184 -34.28 -17.75 15.16
N ARG A 185 -35.33 -17.45 15.93
CA ARG A 185 -35.98 -16.13 15.94
C ARG A 185 -35.29 -15.10 16.84
N ILE A 186 -34.44 -15.54 17.77
CA ILE A 186 -33.81 -14.69 18.80
C ILE A 186 -32.33 -15.05 18.86
N LEU A 187 -31.48 -14.04 18.64
CA LEU A 187 -30.05 -14.17 18.86
C LEU A 187 -29.79 -14.26 20.38
N LYS A 188 -29.14 -15.35 20.81
CA LYS A 188 -28.75 -15.60 22.21
C LYS A 188 -27.24 -15.51 22.37
N LEU A 189 -26.75 -14.29 22.54
CA LEU A 189 -25.41 -14.04 23.06
C LEU A 189 -25.47 -13.84 24.59
N THR A 190 -24.38 -14.14 25.28
CA THR A 190 -24.17 -13.69 26.66
C THR A 190 -23.64 -12.26 26.69
N GLN A 191 -23.79 -11.56 27.82
CA GLN A 191 -23.25 -10.21 27.97
C GLN A 191 -21.74 -10.14 27.73
N GLN A 192 -20.99 -11.19 28.07
CA GLN A 192 -19.55 -11.29 27.77
C GLN A 192 -19.31 -11.32 26.25
N GLU A 193 -20.07 -12.11 25.49
CA GLU A 193 -19.94 -12.20 24.04
C GLU A 193 -20.35 -10.90 23.33
N GLU A 194 -21.43 -10.24 23.76
CA GLU A 194 -21.80 -8.91 23.24
C GLU A 194 -20.73 -7.85 23.55
N ASN A 195 -20.16 -7.87 24.76
CA ASN A 195 -19.07 -6.97 25.15
C ASN A 195 -17.77 -7.24 24.37
N LEU A 196 -17.44 -8.50 24.09
CA LEU A 196 -16.28 -8.88 23.27
C LEU A 196 -16.44 -8.39 21.83
N LEU A 197 -17.57 -8.73 21.19
CA LEU A 197 -17.88 -8.36 19.80
C LEU A 197 -17.96 -6.83 19.61
N THR A 198 -18.41 -6.09 20.62
CA THR A 198 -18.55 -4.63 20.55
C THR A 198 -17.24 -3.89 20.82
N ASN A 199 -16.45 -4.33 21.82
CA ASN A 199 -15.32 -3.55 22.34
C ASN A 199 -13.94 -4.06 21.90
N SER A 200 -13.84 -5.28 21.35
CA SER A 200 -12.55 -5.92 20.99
C SER A 200 -12.36 -6.12 19.48
N ILE A 201 -13.27 -5.59 18.65
CA ILE A 201 -13.29 -5.81 17.20
C ILE A 201 -13.53 -4.50 16.46
N HIS A 202 -12.61 -4.11 15.57
CA HIS A 202 -12.92 -3.12 14.53
C HIS A 202 -13.58 -3.84 13.35
N THR A 203 -14.82 -3.47 13.04
CA THR A 203 -15.63 -4.06 11.96
C THR A 203 -15.74 -3.10 10.78
N LYS A 204 -15.43 -3.57 9.56
CA LYS A 204 -15.79 -2.88 8.30
C LYS A 204 -16.64 -3.80 7.43
N ILE A 205 -17.72 -3.28 6.86
CA ILE A 205 -18.72 -4.08 6.13
C ILE A 205 -18.75 -3.73 4.65
N TYR A 206 -18.88 -4.77 3.84
CA TYR A 206 -19.08 -4.71 2.41
C TYR A 206 -20.34 -5.50 2.05
N SER A 207 -21.24 -4.94 1.25
CA SER A 207 -22.54 -5.57 0.91
C SER A 207 -23.10 -5.10 -0.43
N ASN A 208 -23.96 -5.92 -1.05
CA ASN A 208 -24.80 -5.47 -2.16
C ASN A 208 -25.88 -4.48 -1.68
N THR A 209 -26.58 -4.79 -0.58
CA THR A 209 -27.55 -3.93 0.11
C THR A 209 -26.90 -2.63 0.64
N HIS A 210 -27.59 -1.49 0.51
CA HIS A 210 -27.09 -0.20 1.02
C HIS A 210 -27.12 -0.13 2.55
N ASP A 211 -28.29 -0.37 3.16
CA ASP A 211 -28.58 -0.24 4.59
C ASP A 211 -27.59 -0.99 5.52
N LEU A 212 -26.90 -2.01 4.99
CA LEU A 212 -25.92 -2.82 5.72
C LEU A 212 -24.50 -2.24 5.74
N ARG A 213 -24.19 -1.25 4.89
CA ARG A 213 -22.85 -0.64 4.79
C ARG A 213 -22.58 0.35 5.93
N ASP A 214 -23.64 1.02 6.39
CA ASP A 214 -23.58 2.03 7.46
C ASP A 214 -23.55 1.42 8.88
N ILE A 215 -23.79 0.11 9.01
CA ILE A 215 -23.76 -0.60 10.30
C ILE A 215 -22.31 -0.94 10.68
N ASN A 216 -21.91 -0.59 11.90
CA ASN A 216 -20.55 -0.79 12.41
C ASN A 216 -20.42 -1.93 13.45
N ARG A 217 -21.51 -2.62 13.79
CA ARG A 217 -21.57 -3.70 14.80
C ARG A 217 -22.13 -4.99 14.21
N LEU A 218 -21.38 -6.09 14.34
CA LEU A 218 -21.72 -7.36 13.70
C LEU A 218 -22.99 -8.01 14.26
N ASP A 219 -23.30 -7.82 15.54
CA ASP A 219 -24.53 -8.31 16.15
C ASP A 219 -25.77 -7.58 15.60
N ASP A 220 -25.70 -6.27 15.36
CA ASP A 220 -26.77 -5.50 14.72
C ASP A 220 -26.98 -5.90 13.26
N VAL A 221 -25.91 -6.20 12.52
CA VAL A 221 -25.97 -6.78 11.17
C VAL A 221 -26.71 -8.12 11.19
N CYS A 222 -26.38 -8.99 12.14
CA CYS A 222 -27.03 -10.30 12.26
C CYS A 222 -28.53 -10.15 12.60
N ARG A 223 -28.89 -9.20 13.46
CA ARG A 223 -30.29 -8.83 13.75
C ARG A 223 -31.01 -8.32 12.47
N PHE A 224 -30.38 -7.41 11.71
CA PHE A 224 -30.93 -6.90 10.44
C PHE A 224 -31.16 -8.04 9.44
N LEU A 225 -30.17 -8.89 9.20
CA LEU A 225 -30.26 -10.01 8.26
C LEU A 225 -31.44 -10.94 8.59
N LYS A 226 -31.64 -11.29 9.87
CA LYS A 226 -32.75 -12.16 10.28
C LYS A 226 -34.12 -11.47 10.14
N GLN A 227 -34.21 -10.16 10.31
CA GLN A 227 -35.42 -9.39 10.02
C GLN A 227 -35.68 -9.30 8.51
N ALA A 228 -34.65 -9.03 7.71
CA ALA A 228 -34.74 -8.85 6.26
C ALA A 228 -35.12 -10.13 5.52
N GLN A 229 -34.74 -11.32 6.02
CA GLN A 229 -35.22 -12.62 5.51
C GLN A 229 -36.76 -12.75 5.44
N ASN A 230 -37.50 -11.95 6.24
CA ASN A 230 -38.96 -11.93 6.26
C ASN A 230 -39.57 -10.77 5.42
N LYS A 231 -38.74 -10.02 4.67
CA LYS A 231 -39.13 -8.91 3.80
C LYS A 231 -38.77 -9.25 2.34
N THR A 232 -39.44 -8.61 1.39
CA THR A 232 -39.12 -8.77 -0.05
C THR A 232 -37.85 -8.00 -0.42
N ILE A 233 -36.69 -8.63 -0.25
CA ILE A 233 -35.40 -8.08 -0.69
C ILE A 233 -35.29 -8.16 -2.22
N ASN A 234 -35.06 -7.01 -2.85
CA ASN A 234 -34.89 -6.89 -4.30
C ASN A 234 -33.46 -6.54 -4.73
N ASP A 235 -32.51 -6.41 -3.79
CA ASP A 235 -31.09 -6.21 -4.09
C ASP A 235 -30.54 -7.38 -4.92
N ILE A 236 -29.82 -7.07 -5.99
CA ILE A 236 -29.37 -8.08 -6.96
C ILE A 236 -28.06 -8.72 -6.46
N VAL A 237 -27.94 -10.03 -6.66
CA VAL A 237 -26.77 -10.85 -6.27
C VAL A 237 -26.14 -11.52 -7.49
N TYR A 238 -26.95 -11.95 -8.47
CA TYR A 238 -26.47 -12.52 -9.74
C TYR A 238 -27.27 -12.02 -10.94
N TYR A 239 -26.58 -11.87 -12.07
CA TYR A 239 -27.13 -11.78 -13.41
C TYR A 239 -27.15 -13.16 -14.09
N ILE A 240 -28.15 -13.39 -14.93
CA ILE A 240 -28.28 -14.57 -15.78
C ILE A 240 -28.11 -14.12 -17.23
N LEU A 241 -26.88 -14.19 -17.71
CA LEU A 241 -26.45 -13.70 -19.02
C LEU A 241 -26.76 -14.71 -20.13
N ARG A 242 -27.22 -14.19 -21.28
CA ARG A 242 -27.16 -14.91 -22.56
C ARG A 242 -26.34 -14.08 -23.55
N PRO A 243 -25.58 -14.69 -24.46
CA PRO A 243 -24.82 -13.94 -25.46
C PRO A 243 -25.74 -13.17 -26.40
N ILE A 244 -25.23 -12.07 -26.96
CA ILE A 244 -26.03 -11.08 -27.70
C ILE A 244 -26.66 -11.67 -28.96
N ASN A 245 -26.08 -12.73 -29.52
CA ASN A 245 -26.62 -13.48 -30.65
C ASN A 245 -27.96 -14.19 -30.35
N TRP A 246 -28.30 -14.47 -29.09
CA TRP A 246 -29.65 -14.92 -28.70
C TRP A 246 -30.70 -13.85 -29.03
N LEU A 247 -30.36 -12.57 -28.87
CA LEU A 247 -31.24 -11.46 -29.25
C LEU A 247 -31.07 -11.05 -30.74
N TYR A 248 -29.87 -11.18 -31.29
CA TYR A 248 -29.52 -10.76 -32.66
C TYR A 248 -28.91 -11.93 -33.46
N PRO A 249 -29.69 -12.96 -33.82
CA PRO A 249 -29.17 -14.22 -34.38
C PRO A 249 -28.54 -14.10 -35.77
N PHE A 250 -28.75 -12.98 -36.46
CA PHE A 250 -28.18 -12.69 -37.79
C PHE A 250 -27.07 -11.63 -37.74
N TYR A 251 -26.65 -11.17 -36.55
CA TYR A 251 -25.62 -10.14 -36.41
C TYR A 251 -24.24 -10.77 -36.21
N THR A 252 -23.41 -10.72 -37.26
CA THR A 252 -22.03 -11.23 -37.29
C THR A 252 -20.99 -10.10 -37.23
N GLY A 253 -21.32 -8.98 -36.55
CA GLY A 253 -20.40 -7.85 -36.41
C GLY A 253 -19.29 -8.12 -35.37
N PRO A 254 -18.23 -7.29 -35.36
CA PRO A 254 -17.19 -7.38 -34.34
C PRO A 254 -17.76 -7.07 -32.94
N GLY A 255 -17.19 -7.72 -31.91
CA GLY A 255 -17.61 -7.53 -30.52
C GLY A 255 -18.74 -8.44 -30.02
N VAL A 256 -19.13 -9.46 -30.78
CA VAL A 256 -20.21 -10.41 -30.44
C VAL A 256 -19.72 -11.61 -29.63
N GLU A 257 -18.49 -12.08 -29.90
CA GLU A 257 -17.92 -13.27 -29.28
C GLU A 257 -17.14 -12.92 -28.01
N PHE A 258 -17.10 -13.84 -27.04
CA PHE A 258 -16.35 -13.70 -25.80
C PHE A 258 -15.45 -14.92 -25.59
N ILE A 259 -14.15 -14.66 -25.36
CA ILE A 259 -13.13 -15.68 -25.12
C ILE A 259 -12.68 -15.59 -23.67
N SER A 260 -13.05 -16.55 -22.83
CA SER A 260 -12.46 -16.70 -21.50
C SER A 260 -10.96 -16.99 -21.63
N LEU A 261 -10.13 -16.33 -20.81
CA LEU A 261 -8.73 -16.72 -20.64
C LEU A 261 -8.67 -18.08 -19.90
N PRO A 262 -7.67 -18.93 -20.17
CA PRO A 262 -7.36 -20.08 -19.33
C PRO A 262 -7.24 -19.68 -17.85
N GLU A 263 -7.69 -20.56 -16.95
CA GLU A 263 -7.70 -20.26 -15.51
C GLU A 263 -6.31 -19.97 -14.95
N HIS A 264 -5.28 -20.73 -15.37
CA HIS A 264 -3.91 -20.52 -14.90
C HIS A 264 -3.38 -19.13 -15.32
N LEU A 265 -3.61 -18.69 -16.56
CA LEU A 265 -3.24 -17.33 -16.99
C LEU A 265 -4.03 -16.26 -16.23
N SER A 266 -5.31 -16.50 -15.98
CA SER A 266 -6.18 -15.58 -15.23
C SER A 266 -5.69 -15.38 -13.79
N ASN A 267 -5.42 -16.48 -13.08
CA ASN A 267 -4.87 -16.45 -11.72
C ASN A 267 -3.45 -15.84 -11.71
N ASN A 268 -2.58 -16.16 -12.69
CA ASN A 268 -1.22 -15.60 -12.78
C ASN A 268 -1.21 -14.07 -12.95
N ILE A 269 -2.10 -13.50 -13.78
CA ILE A 269 -2.24 -12.04 -13.91
C ILE A 269 -2.78 -11.46 -12.61
N GLU A 270 -3.81 -12.07 -12.04
CA GLU A 270 -4.47 -11.60 -10.82
C GLU A 270 -3.53 -11.57 -9.61
N GLU A 271 -2.79 -12.66 -9.34
CA GLU A 271 -1.81 -12.75 -8.25
C GLU A 271 -0.69 -11.71 -8.41
N TYR A 272 -0.21 -11.49 -9.64
CA TYR A 272 0.77 -10.44 -9.93
C TYR A 272 0.21 -9.03 -9.66
N VAL A 273 -1.01 -8.75 -10.14
CA VAL A 273 -1.68 -7.45 -9.95
C VAL A 273 -2.01 -7.19 -8.48
N LEU A 274 -2.49 -8.19 -7.73
CA LEU A 274 -2.75 -8.08 -6.30
C LEU A 274 -1.44 -7.85 -5.53
N GLN A 275 -0.37 -8.60 -5.82
CA GLN A 275 0.94 -8.40 -5.17
C GLN A 275 1.53 -7.01 -5.44
N LEU A 276 1.48 -6.52 -6.69
CA LEU A 276 1.89 -5.14 -7.03
C LEU A 276 1.09 -4.12 -6.21
N ARG A 277 -0.23 -4.29 -6.18
CA ARG A 277 -1.16 -3.36 -5.54
C ARG A 277 -0.98 -3.30 -4.02
N ASP A 278 -0.76 -4.45 -3.38
CA ASP A 278 -0.40 -4.59 -1.97
C ASP A 278 0.89 -3.83 -1.64
N ASP A 279 1.92 -3.98 -2.48
CA ASP A 279 3.20 -3.31 -2.30
C ASP A 279 3.07 -1.79 -2.50
N ILE A 280 2.33 -1.35 -3.51
CA ILE A 280 2.03 0.07 -3.78
C ILE A 280 1.26 0.71 -2.61
N LEU A 281 0.31 0.00 -1.98
CA LEU A 281 -0.41 0.49 -0.81
C LEU A 281 0.51 0.62 0.42
N LYS A 282 1.37 -0.38 0.68
CA LYS A 282 2.35 -0.36 1.78
C LYS A 282 3.36 0.79 1.58
N LEU A 283 3.94 0.90 0.40
CA LEU A 283 4.85 2.00 0.00
C LEU A 283 4.20 3.38 0.21
N LYS A 284 2.95 3.56 -0.26
CA LYS A 284 2.20 4.81 -0.09
C LYS A 284 2.10 5.19 1.40
N LYS A 285 1.71 4.26 2.26
CA LYS A 285 1.57 4.51 3.70
C LYS A 285 2.91 4.89 4.33
N CYS A 286 3.94 4.07 4.11
CA CYS A 286 5.26 4.31 4.73
C CYS A 286 5.82 5.70 4.35
N ILE A 287 5.65 6.14 3.09
CA ILE A 287 6.14 7.45 2.63
C ILE A 287 5.24 8.61 3.06
N LYS A 288 3.91 8.45 3.08
CA LYS A 288 2.96 9.56 3.32
C LYS A 288 2.52 9.71 4.78
N GLU A 289 2.76 8.71 5.62
CA GLU A 289 2.36 8.74 7.03
C GLU A 289 3.54 8.43 7.96
N ASP A 290 4.17 7.27 7.80
CA ASP A 290 5.04 6.72 8.85
C ASP A 290 6.41 7.43 8.88
N LEU A 291 7.07 7.59 7.73
CA LEU A 291 8.35 8.32 7.62
C LEU A 291 8.24 9.81 7.97
N LEU A 292 7.13 10.47 7.61
CA LEU A 292 6.95 11.90 7.92
C LEU A 292 6.81 12.16 9.41
N LYS A 293 6.15 11.24 10.15
CA LYS A 293 6.08 11.28 11.62
C LYS A 293 7.44 10.97 12.25
N LEU A 294 8.11 9.92 11.77
CA LEU A 294 9.37 9.43 12.34
C LEU A 294 10.54 10.39 12.13
N LEU A 295 10.66 11.00 10.96
CA LEU A 295 11.74 11.95 10.67
C LEU A 295 11.45 13.38 11.16
N ASN A 296 10.22 13.69 11.56
CA ASN A 296 9.81 14.95 12.22
C ASN A 296 10.39 16.25 11.58
N GLY A 297 10.51 16.27 10.25
CA GLY A 297 11.04 17.42 9.49
C GLY A 297 12.55 17.46 9.24
N TYR A 298 13.33 16.50 9.76
CA TYR A 298 14.72 16.26 9.34
C TYR A 298 14.79 15.65 7.93
N LEU A 299 15.97 15.68 7.30
CA LEU A 299 16.28 14.99 6.04
C LEU A 299 15.32 15.30 4.86
N LYS A 300 14.92 16.57 4.75
CA LYS A 300 13.93 17.06 3.76
C LYS A 300 14.27 16.68 2.33
N ASP A 301 15.53 16.77 1.92
CA ASP A 301 15.96 16.45 0.56
C ASP A 301 15.96 14.94 0.27
N ARG A 302 16.26 14.11 1.28
CA ARG A 302 16.13 12.65 1.16
C ARG A 302 14.67 12.25 1.06
N LEU A 303 13.78 12.87 1.86
CA LEU A 303 12.32 12.74 1.72
C LEU A 303 11.81 13.23 0.36
N SER A 304 12.34 14.32 -0.18
CA SER A 304 12.00 14.84 -1.52
C SER A 304 12.35 13.83 -2.61
N ASN A 305 13.59 13.31 -2.60
CA ASN A 305 14.07 12.32 -3.55
C ASN A 305 13.29 11.00 -3.45
N LEU A 306 12.95 10.54 -2.24
CA LEU A 306 12.11 9.36 -2.02
C LEU A 306 10.69 9.55 -2.59
N ASN A 307 10.13 10.76 -2.44
CA ASN A 307 8.84 11.11 -3.05
C ASN A 307 8.90 11.10 -4.59
N GLN A 308 10.01 11.55 -5.20
CA GLN A 308 10.22 11.48 -6.65
C GLN A 308 10.30 10.02 -7.15
N GLN A 309 11.07 9.17 -6.46
CA GLN A 309 11.13 7.73 -6.75
C GLN A 309 9.74 7.08 -6.66
N TRP A 310 8.98 7.41 -5.60
CA TRP A 310 7.60 6.96 -5.45
C TRP A 310 6.69 7.38 -6.61
N PHE A 311 6.76 8.63 -7.08
CA PHE A 311 5.98 9.06 -8.24
C PHE A 311 6.36 8.29 -9.51
N ALA A 312 7.64 7.96 -9.71
CA ALA A 312 8.10 7.13 -10.83
C ALA A 312 7.57 5.68 -10.73
N VAL A 313 7.67 5.06 -9.55
CA VAL A 313 7.12 3.72 -9.25
C VAL A 313 5.61 3.67 -9.47
N ASN A 314 4.86 4.61 -8.88
CA ASN A 314 3.40 4.65 -9.02
C ASN A 314 2.97 4.88 -10.48
N LYS A 315 3.68 5.73 -11.24
CA LYS A 315 3.42 5.92 -12.68
C LYS A 315 3.69 4.65 -13.49
N LYS A 316 4.77 3.92 -13.20
CA LYS A 316 5.07 2.63 -13.83
C LYS A 316 4.01 1.57 -13.50
N TYR A 317 3.56 1.52 -12.24
CA TYR A 317 2.44 0.67 -11.82
C TYR A 317 1.14 0.98 -12.57
N THR A 318 0.72 2.25 -12.66
CA THR A 318 -0.49 2.62 -13.43
C THR A 318 -0.38 2.21 -14.89
N ASN A 319 0.77 2.46 -15.53
CA ASN A 319 1.02 2.04 -16.92
C ASN A 319 0.94 0.52 -17.10
N GLU A 320 1.37 -0.28 -16.12
CA GLU A 320 1.33 -1.74 -16.16
C GLU A 320 -0.10 -2.28 -16.01
N ILE A 321 -0.89 -1.71 -15.11
CA ILE A 321 -2.32 -2.03 -14.98
C ILE A 321 -3.06 -1.68 -16.29
N ASP A 322 -2.76 -0.54 -16.90
CA ASP A 322 -3.28 -0.12 -18.21
C ASP A 322 -2.91 -1.10 -19.33
N ARG A 323 -1.67 -1.61 -19.32
CA ARG A 323 -1.14 -2.57 -20.30
C ARG A 323 -1.84 -3.92 -20.20
N LEU A 324 -1.93 -4.46 -18.98
CA LEU A 324 -2.62 -5.73 -18.70
C LEU A 324 -4.13 -5.62 -18.97
N SER A 325 -4.75 -4.48 -18.67
CA SER A 325 -6.14 -4.18 -19.01
C SER A 325 -6.42 -4.25 -20.52
N LYS A 326 -5.57 -3.60 -21.33
CA LYS A 326 -5.68 -3.59 -22.79
C LYS A 326 -5.43 -4.99 -23.38
N LEU A 327 -4.47 -5.73 -22.85
CA LEU A 327 -4.21 -7.12 -23.23
C LEU A 327 -5.39 -8.05 -22.92
N VAL A 328 -5.91 -8.03 -21.70
CA VAL A 328 -7.02 -8.91 -21.28
C VAL A 328 -8.30 -8.60 -22.07
N THR A 329 -8.62 -7.32 -22.31
CA THR A 329 -9.76 -6.94 -23.17
C THR A 329 -9.53 -7.30 -24.64
N GLY A 330 -8.30 -7.17 -25.17
CA GLY A 330 -7.93 -7.60 -26.52
C GLY A 330 -8.06 -9.12 -26.72
N VAL A 331 -7.61 -9.92 -25.76
CA VAL A 331 -7.76 -11.39 -25.79
C VAL A 331 -9.24 -11.80 -25.70
N ARG A 332 -9.99 -11.24 -24.74
CA ARG A 332 -11.41 -11.58 -24.55
C ARG A 332 -12.28 -11.26 -25.77
N SER A 333 -11.88 -10.27 -26.57
CA SER A 333 -12.55 -9.84 -27.80
C SER A 333 -11.99 -10.46 -29.09
N GLY A 334 -11.03 -11.39 -28.99
CA GLY A 334 -10.40 -12.05 -30.15
C GLY A 334 -9.44 -11.17 -30.96
N GLN A 335 -9.13 -9.96 -30.50
CA GLN A 335 -8.18 -9.04 -31.12
C GLN A 335 -6.72 -9.38 -30.82
N THR A 336 -6.45 -10.26 -29.84
CA THR A 336 -5.10 -10.62 -29.40
C THR A 336 -5.02 -12.11 -29.09
N SER A 337 -3.90 -12.75 -29.41
CA SER A 337 -3.67 -14.17 -29.11
C SER A 337 -3.51 -14.39 -27.60
N ILE A 338 -4.00 -15.54 -27.11
CA ILE A 338 -3.77 -15.99 -25.73
C ILE A 338 -2.25 -16.15 -25.47
N SER A 339 -1.45 -16.58 -26.45
CA SER A 339 0.01 -16.72 -26.30
C SER A 339 0.75 -15.40 -26.07
N THR A 340 0.14 -14.26 -26.42
CA THR A 340 0.70 -12.93 -26.09
C THR A 340 0.62 -12.61 -24.59
N VAL A 341 -0.22 -13.34 -23.84
CA VAL A 341 -0.34 -13.20 -22.38
C VAL A 341 0.86 -13.80 -21.66
N GLU A 342 1.32 -14.97 -22.07
CA GLU A 342 2.49 -15.67 -21.51
C GLU A 342 3.74 -14.79 -21.69
N GLN A 343 4.00 -14.37 -22.93
CA GLN A 343 5.09 -13.44 -23.28
C GLN A 343 5.01 -12.10 -22.51
N THR A 344 3.80 -11.62 -22.21
CA THR A 344 3.59 -10.41 -21.42
C THR A 344 3.95 -10.60 -19.94
N LEU A 345 3.59 -11.76 -19.36
CA LEU A 345 3.88 -12.12 -17.97
C LEU A 345 5.36 -12.45 -17.72
N GLU A 346 6.17 -12.62 -18.76
CA GLU A 346 7.62 -12.85 -18.69
C GLU A 346 8.46 -11.61 -19.08
N SER A 347 7.82 -10.54 -19.56
CA SER A 347 8.51 -9.36 -20.12
C SER A 347 9.34 -8.54 -19.12
N ASP A 348 10.44 -7.95 -19.61
CA ASP A 348 11.36 -7.06 -18.86
C ASP A 348 10.66 -5.93 -18.10
N GLN A 349 9.49 -5.48 -18.58
CA GLN A 349 8.70 -4.42 -17.95
C GLN A 349 8.23 -4.80 -16.54
N LYS A 350 7.87 -6.08 -16.34
CA LYS A 350 7.51 -6.63 -15.02
C LYS A 350 8.73 -6.67 -14.10
N ILE A 351 9.86 -7.16 -14.60
CA ILE A 351 11.12 -7.26 -13.84
C ILE A 351 11.58 -5.86 -13.41
N GLN A 352 11.57 -4.89 -14.34
CA GLN A 352 11.91 -3.50 -14.05
C GLN A 352 11.00 -2.88 -12.98
N LEU A 353 9.67 -3.09 -13.03
CA LEU A 353 8.76 -2.59 -12.00
C LEU A 353 9.02 -3.27 -10.65
N GLN A 354 9.31 -4.58 -10.63
CA GLN A 354 9.65 -5.30 -9.40
C GLN A 354 10.97 -4.80 -8.78
N HIS A 355 12.00 -4.52 -9.59
CA HIS A 355 13.24 -3.91 -9.12
C HIS A 355 13.00 -2.50 -8.56
N MET A 356 12.30 -1.62 -9.29
CA MET A 356 11.99 -0.27 -8.80
C MET A 356 11.17 -0.27 -7.49
N ILE A 357 10.30 -1.28 -7.28
CA ILE A 357 9.58 -1.50 -6.02
C ILE A 357 10.53 -1.99 -4.91
N HIS A 358 11.49 -2.86 -5.23
CA HIS A 358 12.50 -3.34 -4.28
C HIS A 358 13.44 -2.20 -3.83
N ASP A 359 14.01 -1.46 -4.77
CA ASP A 359 14.94 -0.35 -4.50
C ASP A 359 14.27 0.71 -3.61
N LEU A 360 13.00 1.04 -3.88
CA LEU A 360 12.23 1.97 -3.06
C LEU A 360 11.91 1.41 -1.67
N LYS A 361 11.70 0.09 -1.51
CA LYS A 361 11.54 -0.56 -0.20
C LYS A 361 12.82 -0.46 0.65
N GLN A 362 14.00 -0.66 0.05
CA GLN A 362 15.28 -0.49 0.76
C GLN A 362 15.47 0.98 1.17
N ASN A 363 15.33 1.93 0.24
CA ASN A 363 15.45 3.36 0.53
C ASN A 363 14.46 3.85 1.62
N ILE A 364 13.28 3.23 1.76
CA ILE A 364 12.36 3.45 2.89
C ILE A 364 12.93 2.87 4.19
N ASN A 365 13.35 1.61 4.19
CA ASN A 365 13.89 0.94 5.39
C ASN A 365 15.09 1.71 5.95
N ASP A 366 16.01 2.13 5.09
CA ASP A 366 17.25 2.78 5.52
C ASP A 366 16.95 4.15 6.17
N LEU A 367 16.00 4.90 5.61
CA LEU A 367 15.48 6.13 6.21
C LEU A 367 14.64 5.88 7.47
N GLN A 368 14.02 4.71 7.63
CA GLN A 368 13.37 4.31 8.88
C GLN A 368 14.40 4.01 9.97
N GLN A 369 15.47 3.24 9.68
CA GLN A 369 16.56 3.01 10.63
C GLN A 369 17.22 4.32 11.05
N LYS A 370 17.47 5.22 10.09
CA LYS A 370 17.98 6.58 10.34
C LYS A 370 17.05 7.38 11.24
N GLY A 371 15.74 7.31 11.03
CA GLY A 371 14.74 7.98 11.87
C GLY A 371 14.65 7.44 13.30
N TYR A 372 14.81 6.12 13.50
CA TYR A 372 14.93 5.55 14.84
C TYR A 372 16.22 5.99 15.53
N PHE A 373 17.35 6.02 14.83
CA PHE A 373 18.62 6.53 15.35
C PHE A 373 18.53 8.01 15.78
N ILE A 374 17.88 8.86 14.97
CA ILE A 374 17.60 10.27 15.31
C ILE A 374 16.72 10.38 16.56
N SER A 375 15.71 9.52 16.69
CA SER A 375 14.84 9.46 17.88
C SER A 375 15.62 9.05 19.15
N ASP A 376 16.58 8.15 19.01
CA ASP A 376 17.46 7.73 20.11
C ASP A 376 18.51 8.77 20.50
N LEU A 377 18.93 9.63 19.57
CA LEU A 377 19.75 10.79 19.89
C LEU A 377 18.97 11.81 20.74
N ASP A 378 17.74 12.17 20.38
CA ASP A 378 16.90 13.10 21.15
C ASP A 378 16.55 12.54 22.55
N ARG A 379 16.28 11.23 22.63
CA ARG A 379 16.12 10.49 23.91
C ARG A 379 17.34 10.67 24.83
N LEU A 380 18.55 10.69 24.27
CA LEU A 380 19.82 10.94 24.98
C LEU A 380 20.25 12.42 25.01
N LYS A 381 19.38 13.37 24.64
CA LYS A 381 19.62 14.82 24.64
C LYS A 381 20.67 15.33 23.63
N PHE A 382 20.97 14.55 22.60
CA PHE A 382 21.66 15.01 21.41
C PHE A 382 20.67 15.63 20.42
N GLN A 383 20.86 16.89 20.05
CA GLN A 383 20.18 17.47 18.89
C GLN A 383 20.87 16.98 17.61
N TYR A 384 20.13 16.29 16.74
CA TYR A 384 20.63 15.82 15.45
C TYR A 384 20.74 16.96 14.42
N LEU A 385 21.88 17.01 13.72
CA LEU A 385 22.20 17.94 12.64
C LEU A 385 22.64 17.16 11.39
N ASN A 386 21.94 17.36 10.27
CA ASN A 386 22.37 16.86 8.96
C ASN A 386 23.40 17.83 8.36
N VAL A 387 24.65 17.40 8.18
CA VAL A 387 25.78 18.28 7.82
C VAL A 387 25.64 18.88 6.43
N ALA A 388 24.91 18.23 5.53
CA ALA A 388 24.59 18.79 4.21
C ALA A 388 23.85 20.14 4.29
N ASP A 389 23.05 20.37 5.34
CA ASP A 389 22.30 21.62 5.55
C ASP A 389 23.20 22.81 5.98
N TYR A 390 24.47 22.54 6.31
CA TYR A 390 25.43 23.52 6.83
C TYR A 390 26.45 24.02 5.77
N GLY A 391 26.30 23.59 4.52
CA GLY A 391 27.21 23.97 3.44
C GLY A 391 28.65 23.50 3.69
N ILE A 392 28.80 22.30 4.26
CA ILE A 392 30.10 21.61 4.39
C ILE A 392 30.33 20.74 3.16
N ASP A 393 31.49 20.89 2.53
CA ASP A 393 31.86 20.23 1.28
C ASP A 393 33.28 19.65 1.30
N SER A 394 33.72 19.08 0.17
CA SER A 394 35.01 18.39 0.05
C SER A 394 36.26 19.28 0.06
N VAL A 395 36.14 20.62 0.13
CA VAL A 395 37.29 21.53 0.33
C VAL A 395 37.40 22.12 1.74
N ASP A 396 36.46 21.77 2.64
CA ASP A 396 36.55 22.08 4.06
C ASP A 396 37.68 21.30 4.77
N ASN A 397 37.98 21.71 6.01
CA ASN A 397 38.91 21.03 6.92
C ASN A 397 38.39 21.10 8.37
N GLU A 398 39.05 20.40 9.31
CA GLU A 398 38.68 20.32 10.73
C GLU A 398 38.25 21.69 11.31
N ARG A 399 39.00 22.76 11.00
CA ARG A 399 38.75 24.11 11.52
C ARG A 399 37.57 24.82 10.85
N THR A 400 37.37 24.67 9.53
CA THR A 400 36.20 25.30 8.87
C THR A 400 34.91 24.56 9.20
N ILE A 401 34.97 23.24 9.39
CA ILE A 401 33.90 22.41 9.94
C ILE A 401 33.54 22.87 11.37
N GLU A 402 34.54 23.02 12.24
CA GLU A 402 34.35 23.51 13.61
C GLU A 402 33.66 24.89 13.63
N CYS A 403 34.13 25.84 12.80
CA CYS A 403 33.47 27.15 12.66
C CYS A 403 32.05 27.11 12.08
N LYS A 404 31.71 26.13 11.23
CA LYS A 404 30.37 25.97 10.65
C LYS A 404 29.38 25.26 11.59
N LEU A 405 29.85 24.33 12.42
CA LEU A 405 29.02 23.51 13.33
C LEU A 405 28.92 24.05 14.76
N MET A 406 29.87 24.88 15.21
CA MET A 406 29.91 25.43 16.58
C MET A 406 29.64 26.95 16.63
N PRO A 407 28.39 27.40 16.50
CA PRO A 407 28.05 28.82 16.66
C PRO A 407 28.29 29.33 18.09
N ASN A 408 28.36 28.45 19.10
CA ASN A 408 28.76 28.81 20.46
C ASN A 408 29.81 27.85 21.04
N TYR A 409 31.10 28.17 20.82
CA TYR A 409 32.25 27.39 21.26
C TYR A 409 32.32 27.13 22.79
N GLU A 410 31.65 27.95 23.61
CA GLU A 410 31.58 27.75 25.08
C GLU A 410 30.43 26.82 25.53
N ARG A 411 29.49 26.46 24.63
CA ARG A 411 28.23 25.77 24.99
C ARG A 411 27.73 24.71 24.03
N ASP A 412 28.43 24.46 22.93
CA ASP A 412 28.11 23.41 21.99
C ASP A 412 29.15 22.28 22.10
N TRP A 413 28.72 21.02 22.18
CA TRP A 413 29.58 19.85 22.07
C TRP A 413 29.09 18.98 20.91
N VAL A 414 29.91 18.85 19.85
CA VAL A 414 29.51 18.17 18.61
C VAL A 414 30.17 16.81 18.50
N LEU A 415 29.38 15.76 18.31
CA LEU A 415 29.84 14.44 17.89
C LEU A 415 29.64 14.30 16.38
N CYS A 416 30.74 14.30 15.64
CA CYS A 416 30.77 14.15 14.19
C CYS A 416 30.97 12.68 13.82
N SER A 417 30.06 12.12 13.02
CA SER A 417 30.17 10.74 12.49
C SER A 417 29.37 10.60 11.18
N ASN A 418 29.43 9.42 10.56
CA ASN A 418 28.57 9.01 9.45
C ASN A 418 28.12 7.54 9.64
N ASP A 419 27.16 7.07 8.84
CA ASP A 419 26.57 5.74 9.00
C ASP A 419 27.59 4.61 8.85
N SER A 420 28.54 4.72 7.92
CA SER A 420 29.60 3.72 7.75
C SER A 420 30.54 3.66 8.98
N LEU A 421 30.87 4.81 9.58
CA LEU A 421 31.61 4.86 10.85
C LEU A 421 30.79 4.27 12.00
N ASN A 422 29.49 4.56 12.07
CA ASN A 422 28.59 4.02 13.10
C ASN A 422 28.50 2.49 13.03
N GLU A 423 28.38 1.93 11.83
CA GLU A 423 28.31 0.47 11.59
C GLU A 423 29.64 -0.25 11.85
N THR A 424 30.76 0.37 11.45
CA THR A 424 32.09 -0.24 11.60
C THR A 424 32.68 -0.11 13.00
N ASN A 425 32.34 0.95 13.75
CA ASN A 425 32.92 1.27 15.06
C ASN A 425 31.86 1.60 16.14
N PRO A 426 30.80 0.78 16.34
CA PRO A 426 29.69 1.10 17.26
C PRO A 426 30.15 1.29 18.71
N SER A 427 31.12 0.50 19.17
CA SER A 427 31.69 0.64 20.52
C SER A 427 32.41 1.98 20.75
N GLN A 428 32.98 2.59 19.70
CA GLN A 428 33.58 3.92 19.77
C GLN A 428 32.49 5.01 19.83
N LEU A 429 31.44 4.86 19.01
CA LEU A 429 30.28 5.75 19.01
C LEU A 429 29.64 5.81 20.41
N ASP A 430 29.37 4.66 21.02
CA ASP A 430 28.73 4.61 22.34
C ASP A 430 29.67 5.08 23.47
N HIS A 431 30.97 4.84 23.37
CA HIS A 431 31.94 5.41 24.32
C HIS A 431 31.96 6.95 24.26
N LEU A 432 32.01 7.53 23.06
CA LEU A 432 31.97 8.99 22.86
C LEU A 432 30.64 9.58 23.32
N ARG A 433 29.50 8.97 22.95
CA ARG A 433 28.16 9.39 23.41
C ARG A 433 28.06 9.37 24.93
N HIS A 434 28.51 8.30 25.58
CA HIS A 434 28.44 8.18 27.03
C HIS A 434 29.31 9.23 27.73
N GLY A 435 30.55 9.44 27.27
CA GLY A 435 31.43 10.49 27.82
C GLY A 435 30.80 11.88 27.78
N MET A 436 30.20 12.26 26.64
CA MET A 436 29.51 13.56 26.50
C MET A 436 28.26 13.69 27.36
N ILE A 437 27.52 12.59 27.62
CA ILE A 437 26.38 12.56 28.54
C ILE A 437 26.84 12.70 30.00
N GLU A 438 27.96 12.09 30.37
CA GLU A 438 28.54 12.24 31.71
C GLU A 438 29.05 13.68 31.95
N GLU A 439 29.69 14.30 30.97
CA GLU A 439 30.13 15.70 31.04
C GLU A 439 28.96 16.68 31.26
N LEU A 440 27.78 16.37 30.72
CA LEU A 440 26.53 17.13 30.90
C LEU A 440 26.10 17.22 32.39
N LYS A 441 26.45 16.21 33.22
CA LYS A 441 26.19 16.23 34.66
C LYS A 441 27.01 17.27 35.41
N TYR A 442 28.20 17.58 34.89
CA TYR A 442 29.11 18.59 35.46
C TYR A 442 28.86 19.98 34.85
N ASN A 443 28.41 20.04 33.60
CA ASN A 443 28.18 21.28 32.85
C ASN A 443 26.76 21.33 32.23
N PRO A 444 25.70 21.55 33.05
CA PRO A 444 24.29 21.50 32.60
C PRO A 444 23.87 22.61 31.62
N ASN A 445 24.77 23.55 31.29
CA ASN A 445 24.54 24.64 30.34
C ASN A 445 24.96 24.29 28.90
N ILE A 446 25.51 23.09 28.66
CA ILE A 446 26.09 22.69 27.37
C ILE A 446 25.11 21.81 26.59
N ARG A 447 25.00 22.10 25.29
CA ARG A 447 24.14 21.43 24.31
C ARG A 447 24.92 20.35 23.58
N LEU A 448 24.45 19.11 23.66
CA LEU A 448 24.99 18.03 22.84
C LEU A 448 24.40 18.08 21.43
N LEU A 449 25.27 18.05 20.43
CA LEU A 449 24.96 18.06 19.01
C LEU A 449 25.51 16.78 18.37
N TYR A 450 24.76 16.15 17.48
CA TYR A 450 25.26 15.06 16.64
C TYR A 450 25.29 15.55 15.19
N ALA A 451 26.48 15.65 14.60
CA ALA A 451 26.69 16.10 13.24
C ALA A 451 26.88 14.87 12.32
N ASP A 452 25.91 14.69 11.43
CA ASP A 452 25.82 13.56 10.51
C ASP A 452 26.36 13.89 9.12
N PHE A 453 27.53 13.34 8.81
CA PHE A 453 28.25 13.54 7.55
C PHE A 453 27.75 12.64 6.41
N SER A 454 26.86 11.67 6.67
CA SER A 454 26.45 10.61 5.73
C SER A 454 25.84 11.10 4.42
N TYR A 455 25.44 12.37 4.35
CA TYR A 455 24.76 12.96 3.20
C TYR A 455 25.47 14.18 2.59
N CYS A 456 26.64 14.56 3.10
CA CYS A 456 27.48 15.63 2.55
C CYS A 456 28.59 15.07 1.64
N SER A 457 29.38 15.95 1.01
CA SER A 457 30.51 15.56 0.16
C SER A 457 31.87 15.53 0.88
N PHE A 458 31.91 15.86 2.17
CA PHE A 458 33.12 15.74 2.99
C PHE A 458 33.27 14.31 3.54
N GLU A 459 34.33 13.62 3.13
CA GLU A 459 34.60 12.22 3.51
C GLU A 459 35.23 12.12 4.91
N LEU A 460 34.38 12.16 5.95
CA LEU A 460 34.81 12.03 7.34
C LEU A 460 35.44 10.65 7.61
N GLN A 461 36.77 10.63 7.78
CA GLN A 461 37.59 9.42 7.93
C GLN A 461 37.49 8.74 9.32
N TYR A 462 37.10 9.48 10.36
CA TYR A 462 37.01 8.97 11.74
C TYR A 462 36.02 9.81 12.56
N MET A 463 35.46 9.22 13.63
CA MET A 463 34.58 9.94 14.55
C MET A 463 35.35 11.03 15.29
N LEU A 464 34.79 12.24 15.33
CA LEU A 464 35.43 13.43 15.89
C LEU A 464 34.52 14.07 16.94
N LYS A 465 35.08 14.44 18.09
CA LYS A 465 34.44 15.31 19.08
C LYS A 465 34.94 16.75 18.88
N LEU A 466 34.03 17.71 18.90
CA LEU A 466 34.33 19.15 18.89
C LEU A 466 33.81 19.81 20.18
N PRO A 467 34.52 20.82 20.73
CA PRO A 467 35.71 21.46 20.18
C PRO A 467 36.94 20.55 20.27
N SER A 468 37.87 20.73 19.34
CA SER A 468 39.12 19.96 19.31
C SER A 468 40.05 20.45 20.45
N ASP A 469 40.49 19.54 21.34
CA ASP A 469 41.28 19.87 22.55
C ASP A 469 42.53 20.73 22.27
N LYS A 470 43.04 20.67 21.04
CA LYS A 470 44.13 21.47 20.47
C LYS A 470 43.94 23.00 20.61
N HIS A 471 42.72 23.47 20.86
CA HIS A 471 42.36 24.89 20.84
C HIS A 471 41.81 25.46 22.15
N TYR A 472 41.65 24.63 23.20
CA TYR A 472 41.14 25.11 24.49
C TYR A 472 42.26 25.76 25.34
N GLN A 473 42.61 27.01 25.06
CA GLN A 473 43.42 27.82 26.00
C GLN A 473 42.52 28.48 27.06
N PRO A 474 42.51 28.01 28.32
CA PRO A 474 41.79 28.69 29.37
C PRO A 474 42.42 30.07 29.63
N ASN A 475 41.62 31.13 29.46
CA ASN A 475 42.05 32.51 29.70
C ASN A 475 42.49 32.68 31.16
N ASN A 476 43.81 32.76 31.39
CA ASN A 476 44.42 32.91 32.70
C ASN A 476 44.10 34.28 33.33
N LYS A 477 42.92 34.41 33.94
CA LYS A 477 42.52 35.57 34.74
C LYS A 477 43.31 35.61 36.05
N SER A 478 44.51 36.17 35.93
CA SER A 478 45.29 36.86 36.96
C SER A 478 44.64 36.93 38.36
N LYS A 479 45.10 36.07 39.28
CA LYS A 479 45.03 36.34 40.72
C LYS A 479 46.43 36.59 41.25
N SER A 480 46.71 37.84 41.56
CA SER A 480 47.94 38.29 42.21
C SER A 480 48.12 37.64 43.58
N THR A 481 49.33 37.18 43.88
CA THR A 481 49.71 36.72 45.22
C THR A 481 49.79 37.86 46.23
N PRO A 482 49.45 37.59 47.50
CA PRO A 482 50.17 38.14 48.64
C PRO A 482 51.31 37.21 49.03
N LYS A 483 52.52 37.75 49.25
CA LYS A 483 53.64 37.00 49.83
C LYS A 483 53.48 36.91 51.35
N ILE A 484 53.76 35.76 51.94
CA ILE A 484 54.13 35.63 53.36
C ILE A 484 55.51 34.95 53.44
N ARG A 485 56.36 35.41 54.36
CA ARG A 485 57.75 34.98 54.56
C ARG A 485 57.90 34.41 55.99
N SER A 486 58.20 33.11 56.12
CA SER A 486 58.86 32.44 57.26
C SER A 486 58.92 30.93 56.92
N SER A 487 59.91 30.12 57.30
CA SER A 487 61.29 30.33 57.79
C SER A 487 62.09 29.02 57.56
N MET A 488 63.35 28.97 58.02
CA MET A 488 64.27 27.81 58.07
C MET A 488 63.57 26.47 58.45
N GLU A 489 64.03 25.31 57.98
CA GLU A 489 65.27 24.65 58.45
C GLU A 489 66.01 23.76 57.42
N LEU A 490 67.07 23.09 57.87
CA LEU A 490 68.11 22.40 57.10
C LEU A 490 68.10 20.88 57.34
N SER A 491 69.05 20.16 56.70
CA SER A 491 69.50 18.76 56.97
C SER A 491 68.74 17.64 56.23
N THR A 492 69.33 16.49 55.86
CA THR A 492 70.75 16.10 55.60
C THR A 492 70.81 14.76 54.82
N ASN A 493 71.79 14.59 53.94
CA ASN A 493 72.37 13.28 53.50
C ASN A 493 71.39 12.30 52.77
N THR A 494 71.80 11.24 52.05
CA THR A 494 73.12 10.73 51.62
C THR A 494 73.00 10.01 50.26
N SER A 495 74.09 9.90 49.50
CA SER A 495 74.30 8.92 48.41
C SER A 495 75.22 7.78 48.93
N PRO A 496 75.75 6.79 48.15
CA PRO A 496 75.45 6.34 46.77
C PRO A 496 75.34 4.79 46.60
N ARG A 497 75.14 4.29 45.36
CA ARG A 497 75.84 3.14 44.70
C ARG A 497 75.18 2.78 43.33
N THR A 498 75.87 2.82 42.18
CA THR A 498 76.68 1.76 41.48
C THR A 498 75.90 0.48 41.10
N LYS A 499 76.04 -0.17 39.92
CA LYS A 499 76.93 0.04 38.72
C LYS A 499 76.56 -0.93 37.54
N VAL A 500 76.98 -0.59 36.31
CA VAL A 500 77.57 -1.47 35.24
C VAL A 500 76.71 -2.46 34.40
N PHE A 501 76.71 -2.23 33.06
CA PHE A 501 76.78 -3.15 31.87
C PHE A 501 75.80 -4.38 31.76
N THR A 502 75.64 -5.12 30.65
CA THR A 502 76.39 -5.28 29.35
C THR A 502 75.48 -5.34 28.11
N ASP A 503 76.06 -5.17 26.92
CA ASP A 503 75.50 -5.48 25.60
C ASP A 503 75.22 -6.99 25.38
N THR A 504 74.42 -7.37 24.36
CA THR A 504 74.93 -8.11 23.15
C THR A 504 73.87 -8.44 22.07
N ASN A 505 74.33 -8.38 20.81
CA ASN A 505 74.03 -9.24 19.64
C ASN A 505 72.70 -9.20 18.84
N GLU A 506 72.89 -8.78 17.58
CA GLU A 506 72.25 -9.17 16.30
C GLU A 506 72.27 -10.72 16.02
N PRO A 507 71.65 -11.30 14.95
CA PRO A 507 71.72 -10.83 13.55
C PRO A 507 70.55 -11.07 12.55
N LEU A 508 70.75 -10.44 11.38
CA LEU A 508 70.17 -10.57 10.02
C LEU A 508 69.29 -11.80 9.65
N VAL A 509 68.24 -11.53 8.85
CA VAL A 509 67.95 -12.20 7.55
C VAL A 509 67.36 -11.19 6.53
N GLN A 510 67.73 -11.29 5.25
CA GLN A 510 67.05 -10.71 4.07
C GLN A 510 67.02 -11.77 2.93
N PRO A 511 66.53 -11.47 1.71
CA PRO A 511 65.14 -11.35 1.27
C PRO A 511 64.79 -12.48 0.25
N PRO A 512 63.70 -12.40 -0.55
CA PRO A 512 63.89 -11.87 -1.92
C PRO A 512 62.70 -11.09 -2.54
N LYS A 513 62.96 -10.48 -3.71
CA LYS A 513 61.99 -9.92 -4.68
C LYS A 513 61.78 -10.93 -5.86
N PRO A 514 61.27 -10.52 -7.05
CA PRO A 514 59.87 -10.32 -7.44
C PRO A 514 59.49 -11.16 -8.68
N GLN A 515 58.30 -10.96 -9.30
CA GLN A 515 58.18 -10.91 -10.78
C GLN A 515 56.82 -10.37 -11.29
N THR A 516 56.71 -10.21 -12.62
CA THR A 516 55.71 -9.38 -13.34
C THR A 516 55.23 -10.02 -14.65
N SER A 517 53.95 -9.87 -15.03
CA SER A 517 53.46 -9.69 -16.43
C SER A 517 51.96 -9.31 -16.45
N THR A 518 51.46 -8.34 -17.23
CA THR A 518 51.12 -8.31 -18.69
C THR A 518 49.98 -9.32 -19.02
N THR A 519 48.81 -8.95 -19.57
CA THR A 519 48.56 -8.26 -20.87
C THR A 519 47.19 -7.54 -21.01
N MET A 520 47.11 -6.68 -22.04
CA MET A 520 45.96 -6.08 -22.76
C MET A 520 46.32 -6.14 -24.28
N PRO A 521 45.48 -5.79 -25.30
CA PRO A 521 44.25 -4.98 -25.34
C PRO A 521 43.02 -5.79 -25.89
N THR A 522 42.05 -5.41 -26.75
CA THR A 522 41.93 -4.40 -27.86
C THR A 522 40.45 -4.05 -28.19
N GLU A 523 40.28 -3.12 -29.13
CA GLU A 523 39.04 -2.54 -29.71
C GLU A 523 38.38 -3.47 -30.78
N ALA A 524 37.32 -3.15 -31.56
CA ALA A 524 36.53 -1.93 -31.80
C ALA A 524 35.15 -2.26 -32.43
N ARG A 525 34.13 -1.38 -32.25
CA ARG A 525 33.47 -0.61 -33.35
C ARG A 525 32.20 0.11 -32.88
N ALA A 526 32.02 1.34 -33.36
CA ALA A 526 30.78 2.11 -33.24
C ALA A 526 29.99 2.09 -34.55
N TYR A 527 28.66 2.28 -34.47
CA TYR A 527 27.83 2.66 -35.61
C TYR A 527 27.09 3.96 -35.31
N GLN A 528 27.32 4.97 -36.16
CA GLN A 528 26.49 6.18 -36.21
C GLN A 528 25.32 5.94 -37.17
N LEU A 529 24.12 6.40 -36.81
CA LEU A 529 23.04 6.63 -37.76
C LEU A 529 22.56 8.08 -37.61
N LYS A 530 22.67 8.86 -38.69
CA LYS A 530 22.08 10.19 -38.79
C LYS A 530 20.61 10.09 -39.21
N PRO A 531 19.74 11.02 -38.78
CA PRO A 531 18.32 10.98 -39.12
C PRO A 531 18.08 11.34 -40.59
N SER A 532 17.16 10.62 -41.23
CA SER A 532 16.54 11.06 -42.47
C SER A 532 15.47 12.12 -42.17
N LYS A 533 15.45 13.20 -42.97
CA LYS A 533 14.30 14.09 -43.04
C LYS A 533 13.26 13.49 -43.98
N SER A 534 11.99 13.52 -43.59
CA SER A 534 10.89 13.66 -44.54
C SER A 534 9.86 14.63 -43.95
N GLU A 535 9.51 15.63 -44.75
CA GLU A 535 8.50 16.62 -44.38
C GLU A 535 7.12 16.05 -44.74
N ASN A 536 6.14 16.22 -43.85
CA ASN A 536 4.77 16.45 -44.28
C ASN A 536 3.99 17.16 -43.17
N SER A 537 3.36 18.26 -43.53
CA SER A 537 2.65 19.14 -42.60
C SER A 537 1.16 18.83 -42.60
N TYR A 538 0.58 18.66 -41.42
CA TYR A 538 -0.85 18.86 -41.21
C TYR A 538 -1.08 19.55 -39.86
N GLN A 539 -1.66 20.74 -39.92
CA GLN A 539 -2.15 21.48 -38.76
C GLN A 539 -3.59 21.04 -38.45
N ALA A 540 -3.88 20.71 -37.19
CA ALA A 540 -5.26 20.68 -36.68
C ALA A 540 -5.32 20.81 -35.15
N SER A 541 -5.66 22.02 -34.69
CA SER A 541 -6.54 22.28 -33.54
C SER A 541 -6.34 21.49 -32.24
N THR A 542 -5.49 22.02 -31.37
CA THR A 542 -5.55 21.73 -29.92
C THR A 542 -6.84 22.27 -29.30
N ASN A 543 -7.57 21.45 -28.55
CA ASN A 543 -8.59 21.91 -27.60
C ASN A 543 -8.55 21.02 -26.34
N LEU A 544 -7.92 21.54 -25.27
CA LEU A 544 -7.88 20.93 -23.94
C LEU A 544 -8.56 21.87 -22.95
N PRO A 545 -9.66 21.48 -22.28
CA PRO A 545 -10.28 22.31 -21.26
C PRO A 545 -9.46 22.29 -19.96
N THR A 546 -9.03 23.46 -19.50
CA THR A 546 -8.35 23.66 -18.22
C THR A 546 -9.29 23.34 -17.05
N VAL A 547 -8.93 22.40 -16.19
CA VAL A 547 -9.59 22.21 -14.89
C VAL A 547 -8.78 22.96 -13.83
N HIS A 548 -9.34 24.04 -13.29
CA HIS A 548 -8.70 24.81 -12.23
C HIS A 548 -8.73 24.06 -10.89
N SER A 549 -7.55 23.95 -10.28
CA SER A 549 -7.42 23.66 -8.86
C SER A 549 -7.78 24.91 -8.03
N LEU A 550 -8.75 24.80 -7.13
CA LEU A 550 -8.97 25.79 -6.06
C LEU A 550 -9.16 25.09 -4.72
N SER A 551 -8.10 25.08 -3.93
CA SER A 551 -8.19 24.98 -2.47
C SER A 551 -8.34 26.38 -1.89
N ASN A 552 -9.25 26.56 -0.94
CA ASN A 552 -8.96 27.27 0.31
C ASN A 552 -10.10 27.09 1.32
N ALA A 553 -9.74 27.07 2.60
CA ALA A 553 -10.69 27.03 3.71
C ALA A 553 -10.63 28.35 4.49
N THR A 554 -11.75 28.78 5.06
CA THR A 554 -11.78 29.81 6.11
C THR A 554 -12.93 29.50 7.06
N GLN A 555 -12.67 29.57 8.37
CA GLN A 555 -13.68 29.36 9.42
C GLN A 555 -14.25 30.70 9.88
N THR A 556 -15.58 30.82 10.00
CA THR A 556 -16.20 31.83 10.89
C THR A 556 -17.57 31.39 11.43
N SER A 557 -17.52 30.64 12.53
CA SER A 557 -18.16 30.96 13.82
C SER A 557 -19.54 31.66 13.89
N LEU A 558 -20.42 31.03 14.69
CA LEU A 558 -21.53 31.57 15.53
C LEU A 558 -22.97 31.77 15.00
N LEU A 559 -23.88 31.16 15.77
CA LEU A 559 -25.22 31.61 16.19
C LEU A 559 -26.28 32.00 15.14
N SER A 560 -27.26 31.11 14.96
CA SER A 560 -28.66 31.44 15.30
C SER A 560 -29.42 30.19 15.76
N GLN A 561 -30.58 30.37 16.39
CA GLN A 561 -31.38 29.31 17.02
C GLN A 561 -32.52 28.87 16.09
N ASN A 562 -32.97 27.60 16.18
CA ASN A 562 -34.40 27.32 16.28
C ASN A 562 -34.72 25.91 16.81
N LYS A 563 -35.91 25.75 17.39
CA LYS A 563 -36.41 24.49 18.00
C LYS A 563 -37.20 23.65 16.98
N PRO A 564 -37.33 22.32 17.18
CA PRO A 564 -38.10 21.46 16.31
C PRO A 564 -39.62 21.68 16.47
N TYR A 565 -40.35 21.56 15.38
CA TYR A 565 -41.81 21.43 15.41
C TYR A 565 -42.22 19.97 15.59
N THR A 566 -43.01 19.69 16.63
CA THR A 566 -43.67 18.40 16.83
C THR A 566 -45.04 18.39 16.17
N SER A 567 -45.32 17.38 15.34
CA SER A 567 -46.65 17.16 14.73
C SER A 567 -47.15 15.74 15.01
N SER A 568 -47.92 15.58 16.09
CA SER A 568 -48.76 14.40 16.34
C SER A 568 -50.22 14.71 15.96
N PRO A 569 -51.02 13.71 15.55
CA PRO A 569 -52.22 13.95 14.74
C PRO A 569 -53.46 14.37 15.55
N ARG A 570 -54.48 14.82 14.82
CA ARG A 570 -55.89 14.85 15.27
C ARG A 570 -56.79 14.09 14.27
N PRO A 571 -57.93 13.56 14.72
CA PRO A 571 -58.67 12.54 13.97
C PRO A 571 -59.80 13.11 13.10
N ILE A 572 -60.17 12.33 12.09
CA ILE A 572 -61.52 11.78 11.84
C ILE A 572 -61.33 10.40 11.19
#